data_AF-A0A103EEF7-F1
#
_entry.id   AF-A0A103EEF7-F1
#
_cell.length_a   1.000
_cell.length_b   1.000
_cell.length_c   1.000
_cell.angle_alpha   90.00
_cell.angle_beta   90.00
_cell.angle_gamma   90.00
#
_symmetry.space_group_name_H-M   'P 1'
#
loop_
_entity.id
_entity.type
_entity.pdbx_description
1 polymer ?
#
loop_
_entity_poly.entity_id
_entity_poly.type
_entity_poly.pdbx_seq_one_letter_code
_entity_poly.pdbx_strand_id
1 'polypeptide(L)'
;MIRAAAAASLSVGVCASVAGPAIEPGQYVYVEGGSAHGVLSIHANRFTLQTIGGNCHTCSLSGTLDGRAAVATDSGGMCRIALSGDGRRVLKLDSAGADACRDNCGARASFDGEYRRPPAACADRQRAARIEQSHRQYAAQDYAAARATLTAVLSQCAAFMDWIERDKVKSDLALAEYHRGDRARCAAVLADTVAVQRQKDDAFGLPPCDAENYQSTGKAILHNLALCRAAAKP
;
A
#
# COMPACT_ATOMS: atom_id res chain seq x y z
N MET A 1 -45.64 -32.96 60.03
CA MET A 1 -45.36 -31.59 59.51
C MET A 1 -43.85 -31.32 59.62
N ILE A 2 -43.31 -30.44 58.76
CA ILE A 2 -41.91 -29.95 58.64
C ILE A 2 -41.08 -30.78 57.62
N ARG A 3 -41.20 -30.48 56.31
CA ARG A 3 -40.52 -29.46 55.47
C ARG A 3 -39.11 -29.89 55.00
N ALA A 4 -39.04 -30.35 53.75
CA ALA A 4 -37.80 -30.49 52.98
C ALA A 4 -37.37 -29.11 52.43
N ALA A 5 -36.10 -28.76 52.59
CA ALA A 5 -35.51 -27.55 52.01
C ALA A 5 -34.68 -27.95 50.78
N ALA A 6 -35.09 -27.47 49.60
CA ALA A 6 -34.31 -27.55 48.37
C ALA A 6 -33.42 -26.31 48.26
N ALA A 7 -32.10 -26.50 48.21
CA ALA A 7 -31.15 -25.43 47.94
C ALA A 7 -30.93 -25.34 46.43
N ALA A 8 -31.43 -24.27 45.82
CA ALA A 8 -31.11 -23.91 44.44
C ALA A 8 -29.88 -23.00 44.43
N SER A 9 -28.74 -23.52 43.98
CA SER A 9 -27.53 -22.72 43.75
C SER A 9 -27.59 -22.09 42.37
N LEU A 10 -27.76 -20.76 42.32
CA LEU A 10 -27.65 -19.98 41.09
C LEU A 10 -26.18 -19.88 40.66
N SER A 11 -25.84 -20.48 39.53
CA SER A 11 -24.55 -20.29 38.86
C SER A 11 -24.54 -18.94 38.16
N VAL A 12 -23.79 -17.96 38.69
CA VAL A 12 -23.51 -16.69 38.01
C VAL A 12 -22.50 -16.97 36.89
N GLY A 13 -22.96 -16.96 35.64
CA GLY A 13 -22.10 -17.03 34.46
C GLY A 13 -21.34 -15.72 34.29
N VAL A 14 -20.03 -15.75 34.52
CA VAL A 14 -19.13 -14.65 34.15
C VAL A 14 -19.00 -14.67 32.63
N CYS A 15 -19.60 -13.70 31.94
CA CYS A 15 -19.28 -13.41 30.55
C CYS A 15 -17.86 -12.86 30.49
N ALA A 16 -16.89 -13.73 30.19
CA ALA A 16 -15.55 -13.29 29.84
C ALA A 16 -15.63 -12.54 28.51
N SER A 17 -15.45 -11.22 28.55
CA SER A 17 -15.21 -10.40 27.36
C SER A 17 -13.92 -10.89 26.71
N VAL A 18 -14.03 -11.67 25.64
CA VAL A 18 -12.87 -12.10 24.86
C VAL A 18 -12.29 -10.84 24.20
N ALA A 19 -11.27 -10.25 24.82
CA ALA A 19 -10.46 -9.23 24.18
C ALA A 19 -9.94 -9.82 22.87
N GLY A 20 -10.22 -9.16 21.74
CA GLY A 20 -9.67 -9.57 20.45
C GLY A 20 -8.14 -9.67 20.51
N PRO A 21 -7.49 -10.46 19.63
CA PRO A 21 -6.04 -10.64 19.69
C PRO A 21 -5.34 -9.28 19.67
N ALA A 22 -4.27 -9.15 20.47
CA ALA A 22 -3.46 -7.95 20.53
C ALA A 22 -2.91 -7.61 19.14
N ILE A 23 -2.79 -6.32 18.85
CA ILE A 23 -2.24 -5.85 17.58
C ILE A 23 -0.73 -5.98 17.62
N GLU A 24 -0.15 -6.68 16.67
CA GLU A 24 1.30 -6.89 16.58
C GLU A 24 2.01 -5.60 16.13
N PRO A 25 3.12 -5.23 16.79
CA PRO A 25 4.00 -4.19 16.30
C PRO A 25 4.53 -4.49 14.89
N GLY A 26 4.63 -3.44 14.08
CA GLY A 26 5.08 -3.54 12.71
C GLY A 26 4.51 -2.44 11.81
N GLN A 27 4.90 -2.51 10.55
CA GLN A 27 4.36 -1.65 9.50
C GLN A 27 3.28 -2.39 8.72
N TYR A 28 2.19 -1.67 8.45
CA TYR A 28 1.09 -2.13 7.63
C TYR A 28 0.86 -1.11 6.52
N VAL A 29 0.72 -1.59 5.29
CA VAL A 29 0.59 -0.75 4.09
C VAL A 29 -0.88 -0.71 3.69
N TYR A 30 -1.39 0.47 3.35
CA TYR A 30 -2.74 0.67 2.85
C TYR A 30 -2.91 0.01 1.47
N VAL A 31 -3.91 -0.88 1.31
CA VAL A 31 -4.07 -1.69 0.08
C VAL A 31 -5.38 -1.44 -0.69
N GLU A 32 -6.32 -0.67 -0.14
CA GLU A 32 -7.62 -0.39 -0.77
C GLU A 32 -7.65 0.96 -1.53
N GLY A 33 -6.57 1.74 -1.46
CA GLY A 33 -6.56 3.14 -1.89
C GLY A 33 -6.58 3.41 -3.40
N GLY A 34 -6.44 2.40 -4.25
CA GLY A 34 -6.25 2.59 -5.69
C GLY A 34 -4.97 3.37 -6.00
N SER A 35 -5.09 4.68 -6.29
CA SER A 35 -3.97 5.62 -6.41
C SER A 35 -3.48 6.17 -5.06
N ALA A 36 -4.29 6.05 -4.00
CA ALA A 36 -3.86 6.38 -2.65
C ALA A 36 -2.96 5.29 -2.08
N HIS A 37 -2.01 5.70 -1.26
CA HIS A 37 -1.06 4.82 -0.57
C HIS A 37 -0.81 5.35 0.84
N GLY A 38 -0.32 4.49 1.72
CA GLY A 38 -0.08 4.90 3.09
C GLY A 38 0.49 3.81 3.96
N VAL A 39 0.98 4.20 5.12
CA VAL A 39 1.62 3.33 6.09
C VAL A 39 1.07 3.62 7.48
N LEU A 40 0.66 2.55 8.15
CA LEU A 40 0.40 2.50 9.58
C LEU A 40 1.58 1.80 10.25
N SER A 41 2.29 2.50 11.14
CA SER A 41 3.36 1.92 11.95
C SER A 41 2.90 1.77 13.38
N ILE A 42 3.12 0.60 13.96
CA ILE A 42 2.77 0.28 15.35
C ILE A 42 4.04 -0.10 16.11
N HIS A 43 4.28 0.62 17.21
CA HIS A 43 5.40 0.40 18.11
C HIS A 43 4.90 0.37 19.55
N ALA A 44 4.92 -0.81 20.17
CA ALA A 44 4.27 -1.05 21.46
C ALA A 44 2.79 -0.61 21.42
N ASN A 45 2.39 0.33 22.28
CA ASN A 45 1.05 0.89 22.32
C ASN A 45 0.93 2.21 21.54
N ARG A 46 1.90 2.59 20.71
CA ARG A 46 1.85 3.81 19.89
C ARG A 46 1.65 3.48 18.43
N PHE A 47 0.96 4.36 17.73
CA PHE A 47 0.84 4.29 16.28
C PHE A 47 1.21 5.61 15.61
N THR A 48 1.68 5.51 14.38
CA THR A 48 1.73 6.62 13.41
C THR A 48 1.07 6.16 12.13
N LEU A 49 0.36 7.08 11.48
CA LEU A 49 -0.38 6.83 10.26
C LEU A 49 -0.14 7.98 9.30
N GLN A 50 0.30 7.64 8.10
CA GLN A 50 0.47 8.59 7.02
C GLN A 50 -0.15 8.01 5.76
N THR A 51 -1.03 8.77 5.12
CA THR A 51 -1.56 8.42 3.80
C THR A 51 -1.42 9.59 2.85
N ILE A 52 -1.29 9.27 1.56
CA ILE A 52 -1.29 10.23 0.47
C ILE A 52 -2.42 9.81 -0.47
N GLY A 53 -3.37 10.70 -0.65
CA GLY A 53 -4.48 10.60 -1.60
C GLY A 53 -4.23 11.38 -2.88
N GLY A 54 -5.27 11.52 -3.69
CA GLY A 54 -5.17 12.17 -5.00
C GLY A 54 -4.75 13.64 -4.88
N ASN A 55 -4.02 14.13 -5.88
CA ASN A 55 -3.41 15.46 -5.88
C ASN A 55 -2.52 15.71 -4.65
N CYS A 56 -1.79 14.67 -4.21
CA CYS A 56 -0.89 14.68 -3.06
C CYS A 56 -1.47 15.22 -1.74
N HIS A 57 -2.80 15.20 -1.55
CA HIS A 57 -3.35 15.51 -0.24
C HIS A 57 -2.93 14.41 0.73
N THR A 58 -2.61 14.79 1.96
CA THR A 58 -2.12 13.84 2.96
C THR A 58 -3.04 13.75 4.17
N CYS A 59 -3.00 12.60 4.84
CA CYS A 59 -3.42 12.46 6.23
C CYS A 59 -2.19 12.15 7.07
N SER A 60 -2.08 12.75 8.25
CA SER A 60 -1.05 12.39 9.22
C SER A 60 -1.64 12.36 10.62
N LEU A 61 -1.49 11.23 11.31
CA LEU A 61 -2.04 11.00 12.64
C LEU A 61 -1.05 10.21 13.49
N SER A 62 -0.94 10.55 14.75
CA SER A 62 -0.23 9.77 15.74
C SER A 62 -1.03 9.65 17.03
N GLY A 63 -0.75 8.61 17.80
CA GLY A 63 -1.44 8.41 19.05
C GLY A 63 -1.14 7.08 19.71
N THR A 64 -2.11 6.60 20.48
CA THR A 64 -1.98 5.38 21.27
C THR A 64 -3.08 4.37 20.96
N LEU A 65 -2.76 3.10 21.19
CA LEU A 65 -3.68 1.99 21.09
C LEU A 65 -4.30 1.72 22.46
N ASP A 66 -5.62 1.69 22.50
CA ASP A 66 -6.46 1.25 23.61
C ASP A 66 -7.25 0.01 23.15
N GLY A 67 -6.62 -1.16 23.32
CA GLY A 67 -7.12 -2.42 22.78
C GLY A 67 -7.27 -2.40 21.25
N ARG A 68 -8.52 -2.33 20.78
CA ARG A 68 -8.91 -2.28 19.36
C ARG A 68 -9.32 -0.88 18.91
N ALA A 69 -8.97 0.15 19.66
CA ALA A 69 -9.15 1.54 19.28
C ALA A 69 -7.79 2.25 19.16
N ALA A 70 -7.56 2.94 18.05
CA ALA A 70 -6.50 3.92 17.91
C ALA A 70 -7.04 5.29 18.32
N VAL A 71 -6.42 5.93 19.31
CA VAL A 71 -6.81 7.23 19.84
C VAL A 71 -5.74 8.24 19.45
N ALA A 72 -6.07 9.15 18.54
CA ALA A 72 -5.11 10.12 18.03
C ALA A 72 -4.88 11.26 19.03
N THR A 73 -3.64 11.41 19.49
CA THR A 73 -3.26 12.46 20.43
C THR A 73 -3.24 13.84 19.78
N ASP A 74 -2.95 13.90 18.48
CA ASP A 74 -2.88 15.14 17.70
C ASP A 74 -4.23 15.88 17.64
N SER A 75 -5.33 15.14 17.82
CA SER A 75 -6.70 15.63 17.89
C SER A 75 -7.22 15.85 19.33
N GLY A 76 -6.33 15.87 20.33
CA GLY A 76 -6.73 15.90 21.74
C GLY A 76 -7.49 14.64 22.20
N GLY A 77 -7.33 13.52 21.49
CA GLY A 77 -8.03 12.26 21.75
C GLY A 77 -9.44 12.16 21.16
N MET A 78 -9.89 13.14 20.40
CA MET A 78 -11.23 13.17 19.81
C MET A 78 -11.37 12.24 18.59
N CYS A 79 -10.30 12.07 17.81
CA CYS A 79 -10.27 11.09 16.74
C CYS A 79 -9.99 9.69 17.33
N ARG A 80 -11.05 8.87 17.36
CA ARG A 80 -10.99 7.46 17.74
C ARG A 80 -11.28 6.61 16.51
N ILE A 81 -10.37 5.70 16.20
CA ILE A 81 -10.41 4.85 15.01
C ILE A 81 -10.60 3.41 15.48
N ALA A 82 -11.65 2.75 15.01
CA ALA A 82 -11.86 1.33 15.28
C ALA A 82 -10.89 0.49 14.43
N LEU A 83 -10.27 -0.50 15.06
CA LEU A 83 -9.34 -1.44 14.43
C LEU A 83 -9.96 -2.83 14.41
N SER A 84 -10.15 -3.39 13.23
CA SER A 84 -10.62 -4.76 13.03
C SER A 84 -9.60 -5.60 12.24
N GLY A 85 -9.87 -6.89 12.03
CA GLY A 85 -8.95 -7.83 11.37
C GLY A 85 -8.20 -8.74 12.34
N ASP A 86 -7.23 -9.51 11.83
CA ASP A 86 -6.51 -10.52 12.62
C ASP A 86 -5.50 -9.93 13.61
N GLY A 87 -5.16 -8.64 13.46
CA GLY A 87 -4.23 -7.94 14.34
C GLY A 87 -2.76 -8.27 14.08
N ARG A 88 -2.43 -9.07 13.06
CA ARG A 88 -1.06 -9.55 12.80
C ARG A 88 -0.60 -9.29 11.37
N ARG A 89 -1.47 -9.58 10.41
CA ARG A 89 -1.25 -9.41 8.97
C ARG A 89 -2.23 -8.43 8.36
N VAL A 90 -3.42 -8.32 8.92
CA VAL A 90 -4.49 -7.46 8.39
C VAL A 90 -5.07 -6.62 9.52
N LEU A 91 -5.13 -5.32 9.25
CA LEU A 91 -5.84 -4.34 10.06
C LEU A 91 -6.81 -3.59 9.15
N LYS A 92 -8.04 -3.36 9.60
CA LYS A 92 -8.96 -2.45 8.93
C LYS A 92 -9.30 -1.31 9.87
N LEU A 93 -9.09 -0.09 9.38
CA LEU A 93 -9.34 1.16 10.11
C LEU A 93 -10.70 1.71 9.70
N ASP A 94 -11.47 2.13 10.69
CA ASP A 94 -12.77 2.77 10.51
C ASP A 94 -12.93 3.92 11.51
N SER A 95 -12.94 5.15 11.01
CA SER A 95 -13.19 6.37 11.77
C SER A 95 -14.67 6.66 11.98
N ALA A 96 -15.57 5.87 11.40
CA ALA A 96 -17.01 6.15 11.29
C ALA A 96 -17.33 7.53 10.69
N GLY A 97 -16.39 8.11 9.92
CA GLY A 97 -16.52 9.44 9.34
C GLY A 97 -16.43 10.60 10.34
N ALA A 98 -15.90 10.35 11.54
CA ALA A 98 -15.79 11.37 12.60
C ALA A 98 -15.01 12.61 12.13
N ASP A 99 -15.60 13.80 12.29
CA ASP A 99 -15.01 15.05 11.83
C ASP A 99 -13.65 15.34 12.49
N ALA A 100 -13.51 15.02 13.77
CA ALA A 100 -12.23 15.13 14.49
C ALA A 100 -11.09 14.31 13.84
N CYS A 101 -11.40 13.25 13.12
CA CYS A 101 -10.42 12.50 12.32
C CYS A 101 -10.15 13.16 10.97
N ARG A 102 -11.21 13.68 10.32
CA ARG A 102 -11.14 14.38 9.03
C ARG A 102 -10.24 15.62 9.09
N ASP A 103 -10.20 16.32 10.21
CA ASP A 103 -9.37 17.52 10.41
C ASP A 103 -7.86 17.25 10.26
N ASN A 104 -7.44 15.99 10.34
CA ASN A 104 -6.04 15.57 10.17
C ASN A 104 -5.71 15.18 8.72
N CYS A 105 -6.65 15.41 7.80
CA CYS A 105 -6.58 15.02 6.40
C CYS A 105 -6.85 16.21 5.46
N GLY A 106 -6.09 16.30 4.38
CA GLY A 106 -6.45 17.15 3.25
C GLY A 106 -7.70 16.63 2.52
N ALA A 107 -8.39 17.51 1.78
CA ALA A 107 -9.69 17.25 1.16
C ALA A 107 -9.79 16.00 0.26
N ARG A 108 -8.67 15.44 -0.21
CA ARG A 108 -8.61 14.25 -1.06
C ARG A 108 -7.82 13.10 -0.45
N ALA A 109 -7.57 13.17 0.86
CA ALA A 109 -6.90 12.12 1.62
C ALA A 109 -7.88 11.48 2.58
N SER A 110 -7.78 10.16 2.69
CA SER A 110 -8.44 9.38 3.73
C SER A 110 -7.47 8.30 4.20
N PHE A 111 -7.75 7.73 5.36
CA PHE A 111 -6.99 6.62 5.91
C PHE A 111 -7.87 5.41 6.27
N ASP A 112 -9.19 5.54 6.21
CA ASP A 112 -10.10 4.42 6.43
C ASP A 112 -9.91 3.34 5.36
N GLY A 113 -9.95 2.08 5.78
CA GLY A 113 -9.80 0.91 4.92
C GLY A 113 -8.75 -0.07 5.42
N GLU A 114 -8.39 -1.01 4.55
CA GLU A 114 -7.55 -2.15 4.89
C GLU A 114 -6.05 -1.87 4.73
N TYR A 115 -5.31 -2.28 5.75
CA TYR A 115 -3.86 -2.24 5.84
C TYR A 115 -3.32 -3.65 6.02
N ARG A 116 -2.30 -4.00 5.25
CA ARG A 116 -1.68 -5.32 5.27
C ARG A 116 -0.21 -5.22 5.63
N ARG A 117 0.26 -6.15 6.45
CA ARG A 117 1.69 -6.31 6.72
C ARG A 117 2.36 -6.87 5.47
N PRO A 118 3.34 -6.17 4.86
CA PRO A 118 4.04 -6.71 3.71
C PRO A 118 4.87 -7.94 4.13
N PRO A 119 4.99 -8.97 3.28
CA PRO A 119 6.01 -9.99 3.45
C PRO A 119 7.39 -9.35 3.55
N ALA A 120 8.34 -10.01 4.23
CA ALA A 120 9.68 -9.45 4.43
C ALA A 120 10.38 -9.05 3.12
N ALA A 121 10.18 -9.83 2.04
CA ALA A 121 10.71 -9.56 0.71
C ALA A 121 10.11 -8.31 0.01
N CYS A 122 9.00 -7.80 0.54
CA CYS A 122 8.26 -6.64 0.04
C CYS A 122 8.28 -5.45 1.00
N ALA A 123 8.97 -5.56 2.16
CA ALA A 123 9.28 -4.39 2.97
C ALA A 123 10.11 -3.39 2.15
N ASP A 124 9.90 -2.09 2.34
CA ASP A 124 10.43 -1.03 1.46
C ASP A 124 11.92 -1.17 1.18
N ARG A 125 12.73 -1.39 2.22
CA ARG A 125 14.18 -1.58 2.08
C ARG A 125 14.54 -2.79 1.20
N GLN A 126 13.85 -3.92 1.39
CA GLN A 126 14.13 -5.15 0.65
C GLN A 126 13.65 -5.03 -0.80
N ARG A 127 12.49 -4.41 -1.01
CA ARG A 127 11.95 -4.14 -2.34
C ARG A 127 12.85 -3.20 -3.13
N ALA A 128 13.27 -2.08 -2.54
CA ALA A 128 14.22 -1.15 -3.14
C ALA A 128 15.55 -1.82 -3.49
N ALA A 129 16.10 -2.64 -2.58
CA ALA A 129 17.34 -3.37 -2.84
C ALA A 129 17.25 -4.35 -4.03
N ARG A 130 16.09 -4.98 -4.23
CA ARG A 130 15.82 -5.87 -5.38
C ARG A 130 15.65 -5.09 -6.68
N ILE A 131 15.00 -3.94 -6.64
CA ILE A 131 14.90 -3.05 -7.82
C ILE A 131 16.31 -2.60 -8.23
N GLU A 132 17.11 -2.10 -7.28
CA GLU A 132 18.51 -1.73 -7.51
C GLU A 132 19.37 -2.91 -8.01
N GLN A 133 19.11 -4.13 -7.52
CA GLN A 133 19.77 -5.32 -8.04
C GLN A 133 19.45 -5.54 -9.52
N SER A 134 18.19 -5.34 -9.94
CA SER A 134 17.82 -5.45 -11.35
C SER A 134 18.51 -4.40 -12.23
N HIS A 135 18.72 -3.18 -11.73
CA HIS A 135 19.48 -2.15 -12.44
C HIS A 135 20.94 -2.54 -12.62
N ARG A 136 21.57 -3.15 -11.60
CA ARG A 136 22.93 -3.69 -11.73
C ARG A 136 23.00 -4.85 -12.72
N GLN A 137 22.03 -5.76 -12.70
CA GLN A 137 21.92 -6.87 -13.66
C GLN A 137 21.77 -6.32 -15.10
N TYR A 138 20.91 -5.32 -15.29
CA TYR A 138 20.73 -4.66 -16.57
C TYR A 138 22.00 -3.96 -17.06
N ALA A 139 22.70 -3.23 -16.19
CA ALA A 139 23.96 -2.55 -16.51
C ALA A 139 25.07 -3.55 -16.90
N ALA A 140 25.05 -4.76 -16.33
CA ALA A 140 25.92 -5.87 -16.72
C ALA A 140 25.45 -6.62 -17.99
N GLN A 141 24.40 -6.11 -18.66
CA GLN A 141 23.75 -6.73 -19.83
C GLN A 141 23.15 -8.13 -19.55
N ASP A 142 22.98 -8.49 -18.27
CA ASP A 142 22.24 -9.68 -17.86
C ASP A 142 20.74 -9.36 -17.81
N TYR A 143 20.17 -9.14 -19.00
CA TYR A 143 18.76 -8.80 -19.16
C TYR A 143 17.83 -9.94 -18.71
N ALA A 144 18.32 -11.18 -18.70
CA ALA A 144 17.56 -12.32 -18.22
C ALA A 144 17.39 -12.30 -16.69
N ALA A 145 18.46 -12.02 -15.95
CA ALA A 145 18.39 -11.87 -14.50
C ALA A 145 17.59 -10.62 -14.11
N ALA A 146 17.80 -9.48 -14.79
CA ALA A 146 17.03 -8.25 -14.55
C ALA A 146 15.52 -8.49 -14.70
N ARG A 147 15.12 -9.12 -15.80
CA ARG A 147 13.72 -9.52 -16.06
C ARG A 147 13.17 -10.41 -14.94
N ALA A 148 13.92 -11.43 -14.53
CA ALA A 148 13.48 -12.36 -13.49
C ALA A 148 13.27 -11.63 -12.15
N THR A 149 14.21 -10.76 -11.76
CA THR A 149 14.13 -9.96 -10.54
C THR A 149 12.90 -9.03 -10.56
N LEU A 150 12.70 -8.27 -11.64
CA LEU A 150 11.58 -7.33 -11.78
C LEU A 150 10.22 -8.03 -11.83
N THR A 151 10.13 -9.17 -12.54
CA THR A 151 8.92 -9.99 -12.56
C THR A 151 8.59 -10.52 -11.16
N ALA A 152 9.58 -10.95 -10.39
CA ALA A 152 9.39 -11.41 -9.02
C ALA A 152 8.98 -10.27 -8.09
N VAL A 153 9.51 -9.05 -8.28
CA VAL A 153 9.08 -7.87 -7.51
C VAL A 153 7.61 -7.56 -7.79
N LEU A 154 7.20 -7.46 -9.07
CA LEU A 154 5.82 -7.14 -9.42
C LEU A 154 4.84 -8.21 -8.92
N SER A 155 5.13 -9.49 -9.13
CA SER A 155 4.22 -10.58 -8.71
C SER A 155 4.06 -10.72 -7.21
N GLN A 156 5.10 -10.44 -6.43
CA GLN A 156 5.08 -10.60 -4.97
C GLN A 156 4.66 -9.33 -4.23
N CYS A 157 5.03 -8.16 -4.77
CA CYS A 157 5.01 -6.91 -4.02
C CYS A 157 4.08 -5.83 -4.57
N ALA A 158 3.49 -5.98 -5.77
CA ALA A 158 2.67 -4.92 -6.37
C ALA A 158 1.52 -4.44 -5.46
N ALA A 159 0.91 -5.33 -4.68
CA ALA A 159 -0.14 -4.95 -3.73
C ALA A 159 0.32 -4.03 -2.59
N PHE A 160 1.63 -3.87 -2.38
CA PHE A 160 2.25 -3.07 -1.32
C PHE A 160 3.06 -1.88 -1.86
N MET A 161 3.03 -1.65 -3.17
CA MET A 161 3.76 -0.57 -3.84
C MET A 161 2.82 0.59 -4.15
N ASP A 162 3.33 1.81 -4.12
CA ASP A 162 2.61 2.94 -4.71
C ASP A 162 2.50 2.76 -6.23
N TRP A 163 1.52 3.41 -6.84
CA TRP A 163 1.21 3.22 -8.25
C TRP A 163 2.29 3.76 -9.20
N ILE A 164 3.03 4.80 -8.80
CA ILE A 164 4.14 5.36 -9.59
C ILE A 164 5.33 4.39 -9.55
N GLU A 165 5.66 3.84 -8.38
CA GLU A 165 6.69 2.82 -8.22
C GLU A 165 6.36 1.58 -9.07
N ARG A 166 5.11 1.11 -9.07
CA ARG A 166 4.69 -0.01 -9.93
C ARG A 166 4.93 0.27 -11.41
N ASP A 167 4.52 1.45 -11.87
CA ASP A 167 4.70 1.86 -13.27
C ASP A 167 6.18 2.02 -13.64
N LYS A 168 7.01 2.52 -12.73
CA LYS A 168 8.47 2.57 -12.91
C LYS A 168 9.07 1.18 -13.06
N VAL A 169 8.71 0.24 -12.18
CA VAL A 169 9.20 -1.15 -12.25
C VAL A 169 8.72 -1.86 -13.53
N LYS A 170 7.51 -1.56 -14.03
CA LYS A 170 7.04 -2.02 -15.34
C LYS A 170 7.87 -1.43 -16.49
N SER A 171 8.23 -0.14 -16.41
CA SER A 171 9.11 0.51 -17.38
C SER A 171 10.48 -0.17 -17.46
N ASP A 172 11.09 -0.46 -16.31
CA ASP A 172 12.37 -1.17 -16.23
C ASP A 172 12.25 -2.59 -16.79
N LEU A 173 11.16 -3.30 -16.48
CA LEU A 173 10.90 -4.64 -17.00
C LEU A 173 10.74 -4.64 -18.52
N ALA A 174 10.04 -3.64 -19.08
CA ALA A 174 9.89 -3.50 -20.52
C ALA A 174 11.24 -3.32 -21.23
N LEU A 175 12.16 -2.53 -20.66
CA LEU A 175 13.51 -2.40 -21.20
C LEU A 175 14.30 -3.71 -21.17
N ALA A 176 14.18 -4.50 -20.10
CA ALA A 176 14.79 -5.83 -20.04
C ALA A 176 14.23 -6.76 -21.14
N GLU A 177 12.91 -6.73 -21.38
CA GLU A 177 12.28 -7.50 -22.46
C GLU A 177 12.68 -7.00 -23.85
N TYR A 178 12.80 -5.69 -24.04
CA TYR A 178 13.29 -5.06 -25.27
C TYR A 178 14.68 -5.57 -25.65
N HIS A 179 15.63 -5.52 -24.72
CA HIS A 179 17.02 -5.93 -24.96
C HIS A 179 17.18 -7.45 -25.10
N ARG A 180 16.21 -8.24 -24.63
CA ARG A 180 16.09 -9.67 -24.93
C ARG A 180 15.50 -9.95 -26.32
N GLY A 181 15.07 -8.91 -27.05
CA GLY A 181 14.40 -9.04 -28.35
C GLY A 181 12.91 -9.38 -28.28
N ASP A 182 12.33 -9.48 -27.07
CA ASP A 182 10.90 -9.78 -26.89
C ASP A 182 10.06 -8.50 -26.89
N ARG A 183 9.86 -7.97 -28.11
CA ARG A 183 9.07 -6.75 -28.35
C ARG A 183 7.61 -6.88 -27.93
N ALA A 184 7.01 -8.06 -28.14
CA ALA A 184 5.62 -8.31 -27.77
C ALA A 184 5.45 -8.20 -26.25
N ARG A 185 6.35 -8.83 -25.49
CA ARG A 185 6.35 -8.76 -24.03
C ARG A 185 6.69 -7.36 -23.52
N CYS A 186 7.66 -6.69 -24.15
CA CYS A 186 8.00 -5.29 -23.88
C CYS A 186 6.76 -4.38 -23.92
N ALA A 187 5.99 -4.43 -25.00
CA ALA A 187 4.78 -3.63 -25.14
C ALA A 187 3.67 -4.06 -24.17
N ALA A 188 3.53 -5.37 -23.94
CA ALA A 188 2.50 -5.92 -23.05
C ALA A 188 2.68 -5.48 -21.59
N VAL A 189 3.92 -5.42 -21.10
CA VAL A 189 4.23 -4.99 -19.72
C VAL A 189 3.81 -3.54 -19.45
N LEU A 190 3.83 -2.68 -20.48
CA LEU A 190 3.49 -1.26 -20.35
C LEU A 190 1.99 -0.98 -20.56
N ALA A 191 1.23 -1.95 -21.07
CA ALA A 191 -0.11 -1.71 -21.61
C ALA A 191 -1.09 -1.11 -20.59
N ASP A 192 -0.97 -1.47 -19.32
CA ASP A 192 -1.86 -1.03 -18.23
C ASP A 192 -1.26 0.08 -17.35
N THR A 193 -0.12 0.65 -17.74
CA THR A 193 0.45 1.83 -17.04
C THR A 193 -0.45 3.05 -17.23
N VAL A 194 -0.40 3.98 -16.26
CA VAL A 194 -1.20 5.22 -16.32
C VAL A 194 -0.85 6.02 -17.56
N ALA A 195 0.43 6.12 -17.90
CA ALA A 195 0.91 6.81 -19.09
C ALA A 195 0.30 6.26 -20.36
N VAL A 196 0.20 4.93 -20.49
CA VAL A 196 -0.36 4.30 -21.69
C VAL A 196 -1.88 4.39 -21.75
N GLN A 197 -2.55 4.23 -20.61
CA GLN A 197 -4.01 4.29 -20.52
C GLN A 197 -4.56 5.73 -20.65
N ARG A 198 -3.75 6.74 -20.35
CA ARG A 198 -4.17 8.15 -20.30
C ARG A 198 -3.35 9.07 -21.20
N GLN A 199 -2.95 8.60 -22.38
CA GLN A 199 -2.26 9.39 -23.41
C GLN A 199 -3.16 10.50 -23.99
N LYS A 200 -3.46 11.52 -23.19
CA LYS A 200 -4.26 12.69 -23.60
C LYS A 200 -3.39 13.93 -23.76
N ASP A 201 -2.54 14.18 -22.76
CA ASP A 201 -1.65 15.32 -22.65
C ASP A 201 -0.42 14.94 -21.80
N ASP A 202 0.51 15.88 -21.64
CA ASP A 202 1.71 15.73 -20.80
C ASP A 202 1.40 15.54 -19.30
N ALA A 203 0.17 15.83 -18.88
CA ALA A 203 -0.31 15.63 -17.51
C ALA A 203 -1.01 14.27 -17.32
N PHE A 204 -1.19 13.48 -18.38
CA PHE A 204 -1.88 12.19 -18.36
C PHE A 204 -3.30 12.25 -17.77
N GLY A 205 -3.96 13.41 -17.85
CA GLY A 205 -5.23 13.67 -17.16
C GLY A 205 -5.19 13.44 -15.65
N LEU A 206 -4.02 13.63 -15.02
CA LEU A 206 -3.82 13.55 -13.58
C LEU A 206 -3.99 14.95 -12.94
N PRO A 207 -4.38 15.02 -11.65
CA PRO A 207 -4.33 16.26 -10.89
C PRO A 207 -2.91 16.85 -10.85
N PRO A 208 -2.74 18.18 -10.67
CA PRO A 208 -1.44 18.85 -10.81
C PRO A 208 -0.27 18.20 -10.07
N CYS A 209 -0.43 17.86 -8.78
CA CYS A 209 0.68 17.27 -8.03
C CYS A 209 0.98 15.82 -8.47
N ASP A 210 -0.04 15.03 -8.81
CA ASP A 210 0.16 13.68 -9.32
C ASP A 210 0.83 13.72 -10.71
N ALA A 211 0.43 14.68 -11.56
CA ALA A 211 1.01 14.91 -12.88
C ALA A 211 2.49 15.29 -12.78
N GLU A 212 2.84 16.22 -11.89
CA GLU A 212 4.24 16.64 -11.66
C GLU A 212 5.12 15.47 -11.21
N ASN A 213 4.68 14.72 -10.19
CA ASN A 213 5.44 13.57 -9.68
C ASN A 213 5.53 12.41 -10.69
N TYR A 214 4.53 12.25 -11.56
CA TYR A 214 4.50 11.18 -12.55
C TYR A 214 5.18 11.55 -13.88
N GLN A 215 5.40 12.84 -14.14
CA GLN A 215 5.78 13.34 -15.48
C GLN A 215 7.00 12.62 -16.06
N SER A 216 8.07 12.47 -15.26
CA SER A 216 9.29 11.80 -15.67
C SER A 216 9.05 10.31 -15.98
N THR A 217 8.36 9.61 -15.08
CA THR A 217 8.01 8.19 -15.23
C THR A 217 7.14 7.97 -16.47
N GLY A 218 6.11 8.80 -16.67
CA GLY A 218 5.21 8.68 -17.80
C GLY A 218 5.90 8.93 -19.14
N LYS A 219 6.75 9.96 -19.23
CA LYS A 219 7.56 10.22 -20.44
C LYS A 219 8.49 9.06 -20.75
N ALA A 220 9.16 8.49 -19.75
CA ALA A 220 10.02 7.31 -19.93
C ALA A 220 9.22 6.10 -20.42
N ILE A 221 8.03 5.86 -19.88
CA ILE A 221 7.14 4.77 -20.32
C ILE A 221 6.74 4.94 -21.79
N LEU A 222 6.31 6.14 -22.20
CA LEU A 222 5.93 6.39 -23.60
C LEU A 222 7.11 6.25 -24.55
N HIS A 223 8.30 6.70 -24.15
CA HIS A 223 9.53 6.48 -24.91
C HIS A 223 9.83 4.99 -25.07
N ASN A 224 9.79 4.23 -23.97
CA ASN A 224 10.06 2.80 -23.98
C ASN A 224 9.02 2.03 -24.79
N LEU A 225 7.74 2.43 -24.75
CA LEU A 225 6.71 1.84 -25.59
C LEU A 225 6.99 2.06 -27.08
N ALA A 226 7.50 3.24 -27.46
CA ALA A 226 7.93 3.50 -28.84
C ALA A 226 9.10 2.59 -29.25
N LEU A 227 10.06 2.36 -28.35
CA LEU A 227 11.15 1.39 -28.58
C LEU A 227 10.61 -0.04 -28.77
N CYS A 228 9.69 -0.49 -27.91
CA CYS A 228 9.05 -1.80 -28.03
C CYS A 228 8.37 -2.00 -29.40
N ARG A 229 7.72 -0.95 -29.91
CA ARG A 229 6.92 -0.99 -31.15
C ARG A 229 7.71 -0.69 -32.42
N ALA A 230 8.87 -0.05 -32.32
CA ALA A 230 9.72 0.21 -33.46
C ALA A 230 10.11 -1.11 -34.15
N ALA A 231 10.11 -1.13 -35.48
CA ALA A 231 10.61 -2.27 -36.23
C ALA A 231 12.07 -2.58 -35.82
N ALA A 232 12.45 -3.87 -35.85
CA ALA A 232 13.86 -4.22 -35.74
C ALA A 232 14.62 -3.51 -36.87
N LYS A 233 15.68 -2.77 -36.55
CA LYS A 233 16.58 -2.27 -37.60
C LYS A 233 17.12 -3.50 -38.34
N PRO A 234 17.06 -3.51 -39.69
CA PRO A 234 17.60 -4.61 -40.49
C PRO A 234 19.10 -4.79 -40.26
#